data_AF-A0A0U3T0J9-F1
#
_entry.id   AF-A0A0U3T0J9-F1
#
_cell.length_a   1.000
_cell.length_b   1.000
_cell.length_c   1.000
_cell.angle_alpha   90.00
_cell.angle_beta   90.00
_cell.angle_gamma   90.00
#
_symmetry.space_group_name_H-M   'P 1'
#
loop_
_entity.id
_entity.type
_entity.pdbx_description
1 polymer ?
#
loop_
_entity_poly.entity_id
_entity_poly.type
_entity_poly.pdbx_seq_one_letter_code
_entity_poly.pdbx_strand_id
1 'polypeptide(L)'
;MTSTRSRRSIIIAAVAFGAALLPACSSSAATSDGATVCAEHTGHGAKTVCTKLYSGERGLHLPKTDKQHPWGGVARGGQRFITADGRALPMSSSVTDKLGRNHAYASTVYQAVVTDGKVTSLTPELRVSENALLQHEFAGRTWVGKISTYSGGSYGEADAPVVVKVDRQAKNGAIGVTILNAKRTVKIDGRTYHALSKNRHNPLRDGFTARSTIERVPSMHTAFDDEMVWSWGPSSSGMGEGFFPSVPTLFGKDPKARTWEVIQHGTPTSGPALDLHRA
;
A
#
# COMPACT_ATOMS: atom_id res chain seq x y z
N MET A 1 -41.32 -36.35 82.62
CA MET A 1 -40.84 -37.75 82.48
C MET A 1 -39.89 -37.81 81.28
N THR A 2 -38.85 -38.66 81.34
CA THR A 2 -38.14 -39.35 80.21
C THR A 2 -38.33 -38.82 78.76
N SER A 3 -37.36 -38.68 77.85
CA SER A 3 -35.94 -39.10 77.73
C SER A 3 -35.43 -38.65 76.33
N THR A 4 -34.15 -38.53 75.94
CA THR A 4 -32.83 -38.73 76.61
C THR A 4 -31.72 -37.88 75.93
N ARG A 5 -30.55 -37.82 76.59
CA ARG A 5 -29.17 -37.63 76.07
C ARG A 5 -28.94 -37.67 74.53
N SER A 6 -28.10 -36.74 74.04
CA SER A 6 -26.69 -37.10 73.71
C SER A 6 -25.78 -35.87 73.66
N ARG A 7 -24.56 -35.99 74.22
CA ARG A 7 -23.48 -35.01 74.04
C ARG A 7 -22.57 -35.48 72.91
N ARG A 8 -22.06 -34.58 72.08
CA ARG A 8 -20.63 -34.52 71.72
C ARG A 8 -20.26 -33.22 71.00
N SER A 9 -19.08 -32.72 71.33
CA SER A 9 -18.48 -31.50 70.79
C SER A 9 -18.11 -31.68 69.32
N ILE A 10 -18.25 -30.62 68.51
CA ILE A 10 -17.58 -30.49 67.21
C ILE A 10 -16.76 -29.20 67.21
N ILE A 11 -15.59 -29.30 66.59
CA ILE A 11 -14.47 -28.37 66.66
C ILE A 11 -14.67 -27.20 65.68
N ILE A 12 -14.24 -26.00 66.07
CA ILE A 12 -14.19 -24.84 65.18
C ILE A 12 -13.04 -25.00 64.19
N ALA A 13 -13.33 -24.89 62.89
CA ALA A 13 -12.34 -24.62 61.85
C ALA A 13 -12.89 -23.57 60.88
N ALA A 14 -12.37 -22.35 60.97
CA ALA A 14 -12.67 -21.30 60.01
C ALA A 14 -11.83 -21.52 58.74
N VAL A 15 -12.47 -21.42 57.57
CA VAL A 15 -11.77 -21.32 56.27
C VAL A 15 -12.30 -20.08 55.57
N ALA A 16 -11.37 -19.20 55.19
CA ALA A 16 -11.67 -17.90 54.61
C ALA A 16 -11.68 -17.94 53.07
N PHE A 17 -12.48 -17.04 52.49
CA PHE A 17 -12.32 -16.37 51.18
C PHE A 17 -11.65 -17.12 50.02
N GLY A 18 -12.43 -17.36 48.96
CA GLY A 18 -11.94 -17.67 47.62
C GLY A 18 -12.96 -17.27 46.56
N ALA A 19 -12.92 -16.02 46.09
CA ALA A 19 -13.79 -15.55 45.02
C ALA A 19 -13.40 -16.21 43.69
N ALA A 20 -14.32 -16.96 43.08
CA ALA A 20 -14.12 -17.60 41.79
C ALA A 20 -14.18 -16.56 40.65
N LEU A 21 -13.04 -15.90 40.37
CA LEU A 21 -12.83 -15.17 39.13
C LEU A 21 -12.77 -16.18 37.98
N LEU A 22 -13.87 -16.28 37.22
CA LEU A 22 -13.89 -16.99 35.95
C LEU A 22 -12.90 -16.30 34.99
N PRO A 23 -11.90 -17.00 34.43
CA PRO A 23 -11.04 -16.41 33.42
C PRO A 23 -11.87 -16.16 32.17
N ALA A 24 -12.03 -14.89 31.80
CA ALA A 24 -12.53 -14.55 30.48
C ALA A 24 -11.57 -15.14 29.44
N CYS A 25 -12.10 -15.97 28.53
CA CYS A 25 -11.36 -16.41 27.35
C CYS A 25 -11.14 -15.20 26.43
N SER A 26 -10.10 -14.43 26.72
CA SER A 26 -9.50 -13.52 25.77
C SER A 26 -8.97 -14.37 24.60
N SER A 27 -9.78 -14.49 23.55
CA SER A 27 -9.35 -15.04 22.28
C SER A 27 -8.25 -14.14 21.71
N SER A 28 -6.99 -14.45 22.05
CA SER A 28 -5.83 -13.78 21.49
C SER A 28 -5.96 -13.76 19.97
N ALA A 29 -5.91 -12.57 19.38
CA ALA A 29 -5.87 -12.41 17.94
C ALA A 29 -4.79 -13.34 17.38
N ALA A 30 -5.15 -14.17 16.39
CA ALA A 30 -4.18 -15.03 15.73
C ALA A 30 -3.17 -14.13 15.02
N THR A 31 -2.00 -13.94 15.63
CA THR A 31 -0.87 -13.27 15.01
C THR A 31 -0.55 -14.01 13.73
N SER A 32 -0.67 -13.36 12.58
CA SER A 32 -0.20 -13.95 11.33
C SER A 32 1.31 -14.14 11.46
N ASP A 33 1.78 -15.39 11.43
CA ASP A 33 3.20 -15.63 11.22
C ASP A 33 3.58 -14.98 9.87
N GLY A 34 4.52 -14.03 9.91
CA GLY A 34 4.93 -13.26 8.73
C GLY A 34 5.38 -14.16 7.57
N ALA A 35 5.88 -15.37 7.88
CA ALA A 35 6.24 -16.40 6.92
C ALA A 35 5.07 -16.90 6.04
N THR A 36 3.82 -16.75 6.50
CA THR A 36 2.63 -17.15 5.75
C THR A 36 2.09 -16.06 4.83
N VAL A 37 2.44 -14.80 5.09
CA VAL A 37 1.85 -13.64 4.40
C VAL A 37 2.66 -13.21 3.19
N CYS A 38 3.99 -13.35 3.22
CA CYS A 38 4.84 -13.09 2.06
C CYS A 38 6.13 -13.92 2.06
N ALA A 39 6.85 -13.91 0.92
CA ALA A 39 7.94 -14.84 0.64
C ALA A 39 9.19 -14.64 1.52
N GLU A 40 9.56 -13.40 1.83
CA GLU A 40 10.65 -13.08 2.77
C GLU A 40 10.25 -11.86 3.61
N HIS A 41 10.59 -11.90 4.90
CA HIS A 41 10.30 -10.83 5.86
C HIS A 41 11.46 -10.68 6.86
N THR A 42 11.46 -9.56 7.58
CA THR A 42 12.35 -9.29 8.72
C THR A 42 11.55 -8.82 9.93
N GLY A 43 12.13 -8.94 11.11
CA GLY A 43 11.45 -8.64 12.38
C GLY A 43 10.48 -9.73 12.82
N HIS A 44 9.75 -9.46 13.90
CA HIS A 44 8.72 -10.36 14.46
C HIS A 44 7.65 -9.54 15.20
N GLY A 45 6.44 -10.08 15.30
CA GLY A 45 5.27 -9.41 15.90
C GLY A 45 4.95 -8.07 15.21
N ALA A 46 4.59 -7.06 15.99
CA ALA A 46 4.20 -5.71 15.51
C ALA A 46 5.31 -4.92 14.78
N LYS A 47 6.49 -5.51 14.55
CA LYS A 47 7.60 -4.92 13.77
C LYS A 47 7.93 -5.72 12.50
N THR A 48 7.05 -6.64 12.08
CA THR A 48 7.29 -7.46 10.89
C THR A 48 7.26 -6.61 9.62
N VAL A 49 8.31 -6.72 8.81
CA VAL A 49 8.44 -6.03 7.51
C VAL A 49 8.60 -7.06 6.40
N CYS A 50 7.69 -7.05 5.43
CA CYS A 50 7.81 -7.87 4.24
C CYS A 50 8.87 -7.29 3.28
N THR A 51 9.96 -8.03 3.07
CA THR A 51 11.06 -7.67 2.17
C THR A 51 10.90 -8.27 0.77
N LYS A 52 10.05 -9.30 0.61
CA LYS A 52 9.76 -9.92 -0.69
C LYS A 52 8.35 -10.49 -0.74
N LEU A 53 7.58 -10.06 -1.74
CA LEU A 53 6.25 -10.58 -2.05
C LEU A 53 6.33 -11.90 -2.83
N TYR A 54 5.25 -12.69 -2.80
CA TYR A 54 5.16 -13.88 -3.66
C TYR A 54 5.07 -13.49 -5.14
N SER A 55 5.43 -14.40 -6.04
CA SER A 55 5.27 -14.20 -7.48
C SER A 55 3.86 -14.57 -7.94
N GLY A 56 3.16 -13.65 -8.60
CA GLY A 56 1.83 -13.89 -9.17
C GLY A 56 1.04 -12.60 -9.32
N GLU A 57 -0.29 -12.71 -9.46
CA GLU A 57 -1.19 -11.55 -9.38
C GLU A 57 -1.50 -11.12 -7.94
N ARG A 58 -1.27 -12.00 -6.96
CA ARG A 58 -1.36 -11.70 -5.53
C ARG A 58 0.03 -11.80 -4.93
N GLY A 59 0.57 -10.67 -4.46
CA GLY A 59 1.85 -10.60 -3.77
C GLY A 59 1.75 -10.97 -2.28
N LEU A 60 0.55 -10.89 -1.70
CA LEU A 60 0.25 -11.19 -0.29
C LEU A 60 -0.76 -12.33 -0.14
N HIS A 61 -0.53 -13.20 0.83
CA HIS A 61 -1.45 -14.26 1.26
C HIS A 61 -1.98 -13.96 2.67
N LEU A 62 -3.05 -13.16 2.75
CA LEU A 62 -3.66 -12.84 4.04
C LEU A 62 -4.45 -14.02 4.62
N PRO A 63 -4.47 -14.20 5.96
CA PRO A 63 -5.30 -15.23 6.60
C PRO A 63 -6.78 -15.11 6.24
N LYS A 64 -7.52 -16.22 6.36
CA LYS A 64 -8.98 -16.21 6.21
C LYS A 64 -9.60 -15.22 7.20
N THR A 65 -10.32 -14.23 6.68
CA THR A 65 -10.87 -13.14 7.49
C THR A 65 -12.11 -13.56 8.25
N ASP A 66 -12.16 -13.20 9.53
CA ASP A 66 -13.41 -13.16 10.28
C ASP A 66 -14.27 -11.94 9.84
N LYS A 67 -15.58 -11.96 10.14
CA LYS A 67 -16.47 -10.83 9.87
C LYS A 67 -16.20 -9.67 10.82
N GLN A 68 -15.95 -9.96 12.09
CA GLN A 68 -15.66 -8.99 13.15
C GLN A 68 -14.17 -8.61 13.16
N HIS A 69 -13.28 -9.54 12.79
CA HIS A 69 -11.82 -9.32 12.75
C HIS A 69 -11.21 -9.51 11.35
N PRO A 70 -11.58 -8.71 10.34
CA PRO A 70 -11.05 -8.87 9.00
C PRO A 70 -9.65 -8.28 8.84
N TRP A 71 -8.82 -8.98 8.08
CA TRP A 71 -7.53 -8.52 7.56
C TRP A 71 -7.73 -7.68 6.30
N GLY A 72 -6.87 -6.69 6.06
CA GLY A 72 -6.98 -5.81 4.91
C GLY A 72 -6.01 -4.63 4.94
N GLY A 73 -6.31 -3.60 4.17
CA GLY A 73 -5.56 -2.34 4.14
C GLY A 73 -6.47 -1.12 4.04
N VAL A 74 -5.95 0.03 4.45
CA VAL A 74 -6.65 1.32 4.30
C VAL A 74 -6.61 1.75 2.83
N ALA A 75 -7.73 2.20 2.30
CA ALA A 75 -7.83 2.75 0.95
C ALA A 75 -7.25 4.18 0.86
N ARG A 76 -6.92 4.62 -0.36
CA ARG A 76 -6.55 6.02 -0.68
C ARG A 76 -7.50 7.03 -0.02
N GLY A 77 -6.97 8.15 0.45
CA GLY A 77 -7.72 9.19 1.16
C GLY A 77 -8.27 8.77 2.53
N GLY A 78 -7.95 7.57 3.02
CA GLY A 78 -8.21 7.18 4.41
C GLY A 78 -9.66 6.96 4.82
N GLN A 79 -10.61 6.91 3.89
CA GLN A 79 -12.05 6.84 4.22
C GLN A 79 -12.61 5.42 4.37
N ARG A 80 -11.95 4.42 3.76
CA ARG A 80 -12.43 3.04 3.69
C ARG A 80 -11.33 2.06 4.09
N PHE A 81 -11.74 0.94 4.66
CA PHE A 81 -10.90 -0.24 4.85
C PHE A 81 -11.30 -1.30 3.83
N ILE A 82 -10.37 -1.76 2.99
CA ILE A 82 -10.60 -2.84 2.03
C ILE A 82 -10.09 -4.14 2.65
N THR A 83 -11.00 -5.06 2.93
CA THR A 83 -10.70 -6.38 3.48
C THR A 83 -10.09 -7.30 2.40
N ALA A 84 -9.38 -8.35 2.82
CA ALA A 84 -8.81 -9.35 1.92
C ALA A 84 -9.87 -10.07 1.06
N ASP A 85 -11.10 -10.24 1.59
CA ASP A 85 -12.22 -10.80 0.83
C ASP A 85 -12.78 -9.82 -0.23
N GLY A 86 -12.54 -8.51 -0.09
CA GLY A 86 -12.93 -7.45 -1.03
C GLY A 86 -14.05 -6.53 -0.57
N ARG A 87 -14.59 -6.69 0.66
CA ARG A 87 -15.53 -5.72 1.25
C ARG A 87 -14.84 -4.37 1.50
N ALA A 88 -15.51 -3.28 1.16
CA ALA A 88 -15.09 -1.91 1.47
C ALA A 88 -15.88 -1.37 2.67
N LEU A 89 -15.29 -1.45 3.86
CA LEU A 89 -15.93 -1.05 5.13
C LEU A 89 -15.69 0.44 5.45
N PRO A 90 -16.68 1.18 6.00
CA PRO A 90 -16.46 2.51 6.54
C PRO A 90 -15.66 2.45 7.84
N MET A 91 -14.87 3.49 8.12
CA MET A 91 -14.10 3.62 9.37
C MET A 91 -14.72 4.65 10.32
N SER A 92 -14.54 4.50 11.63
CA SER A 92 -14.91 5.51 12.62
C SER A 92 -14.01 6.75 12.50
N SER A 93 -14.54 7.92 12.89
CA SER A 93 -13.75 9.16 13.00
C SER A 93 -12.56 8.96 13.93
N SER A 94 -12.76 8.28 15.08
CA SER A 94 -11.67 7.93 15.99
C SER A 94 -10.54 7.13 15.34
N VAL A 95 -10.85 6.26 14.36
CA VAL A 95 -9.86 5.50 13.59
C VAL A 95 -9.18 6.40 12.56
N THR A 96 -9.93 7.16 11.76
CA THR A 96 -9.34 8.07 10.75
C THR A 96 -8.43 9.10 11.40
N ASP A 97 -8.84 9.69 12.52
CA ASP A 97 -8.08 10.70 13.26
C ASP A 97 -6.79 10.13 13.86
N LYS A 98 -6.86 8.90 14.43
CA LYS A 98 -5.70 8.22 15.00
C LYS A 98 -4.67 7.85 13.93
N LEU A 99 -5.14 7.32 12.80
CA LEU A 99 -4.27 6.95 11.70
C LEU A 99 -3.64 8.19 11.03
N GLY A 100 -4.39 9.28 10.89
CA GLY A 100 -3.91 10.54 10.33
C GLY A 100 -2.76 11.15 11.15
N ARG A 101 -2.88 11.15 12.49
CA ARG A 101 -1.80 11.57 13.40
C ARG A 101 -0.56 10.66 13.37
N ASN A 102 -0.74 9.40 13.01
CA ASN A 102 0.33 8.38 13.05
C ASN A 102 0.94 8.09 11.67
N HIS A 103 0.57 8.83 10.62
CA HIS A 103 1.00 8.63 9.23
C HIS A 103 0.86 7.15 8.79
N ALA A 104 -0.36 6.64 8.84
CA ALA A 104 -0.68 5.29 8.39
C ALA A 104 -0.31 5.05 6.91
N TYR A 105 0.71 4.23 6.68
CA TYR A 105 1.23 3.90 5.35
C TYR A 105 0.28 2.99 4.56
N ALA A 106 0.05 3.31 3.28
CA ALA A 106 -0.68 2.48 2.32
C ALA A 106 -0.05 1.10 2.10
N SER A 107 1.24 0.93 2.45
CA SER A 107 1.94 -0.37 2.46
C SER A 107 1.74 -1.21 3.73
N THR A 108 0.87 -0.79 4.67
CA THR A 108 0.60 -1.55 5.92
C THR A 108 -0.64 -2.43 5.81
N VAL A 109 -0.49 -3.70 6.16
CA VAL A 109 -1.58 -4.64 6.43
C VAL A 109 -2.05 -4.43 7.87
N TYR A 110 -3.36 -4.34 8.05
CA TYR A 110 -3.99 -4.24 9.36
C TYR A 110 -4.96 -5.39 9.60
N GLN A 111 -5.10 -5.79 10.86
CA GLN A 111 -6.30 -6.44 11.37
C GLN A 111 -7.24 -5.37 11.90
N ALA A 112 -8.50 -5.39 11.45
CA ALA A 112 -9.55 -4.49 11.93
C ALA A 112 -10.36 -5.12 13.07
N VAL A 113 -11.01 -4.29 13.88
CA VAL A 113 -12.19 -4.67 14.67
C VAL A 113 -13.41 -3.99 14.07
N VAL A 114 -14.47 -4.76 13.82
CA VAL A 114 -15.71 -4.29 13.20
C VAL A 114 -16.86 -4.39 14.19
N THR A 115 -17.52 -3.26 14.44
CA THR A 115 -18.73 -3.13 15.28
C THR A 115 -19.80 -2.44 14.44
N ASP A 116 -21.02 -2.99 14.42
CA ASP A 116 -22.16 -2.44 13.67
C ASP A 116 -21.85 -2.13 12.18
N GLY A 117 -21.06 -3.00 11.55
CA GLY A 117 -20.66 -2.87 10.14
C GLY A 117 -19.56 -1.83 9.87
N LYS A 118 -19.00 -1.19 10.91
CA LYS A 118 -17.99 -0.13 10.83
C LYS A 118 -16.69 -0.57 11.49
N VAL A 119 -15.55 -0.19 10.91
CA VAL A 119 -14.23 -0.39 11.55
C VAL A 119 -14.09 0.57 12.73
N THR A 120 -13.91 0.03 13.93
CA THR A 120 -13.79 0.77 15.20
C THR A 120 -12.38 0.72 15.79
N SER A 121 -11.54 -0.22 15.35
CA SER A 121 -10.11 -0.27 15.67
C SER A 121 -9.31 -0.89 14.51
N LEU A 122 -8.02 -0.57 14.44
CA LEU A 122 -7.04 -1.18 13.53
C LEU A 122 -5.73 -1.43 14.28
N THR A 123 -5.20 -2.64 14.13
CA THR A 123 -3.87 -3.05 14.60
C THR A 123 -2.98 -3.25 13.37
N PRO A 124 -1.79 -2.60 13.30
CA PRO A 124 -0.84 -2.84 12.23
C PRO A 124 -0.11 -4.17 12.46
N GLU A 125 -0.11 -5.04 11.46
CA GLU A 125 0.40 -6.43 11.57
C GLU A 125 1.65 -6.65 10.72
N LEU A 126 1.69 -6.07 9.51
CA LEU A 126 2.80 -6.22 8.57
C LEU A 126 2.97 -4.95 7.75
N ARG A 127 4.19 -4.40 7.67
CA ARG A 127 4.54 -3.36 6.68
C ARG A 127 5.18 -4.01 5.45
N VAL A 128 4.73 -3.70 4.26
CA VAL A 128 5.43 -4.04 3.02
C VAL A 128 6.49 -2.99 2.73
N SER A 129 7.73 -3.44 2.47
CA SER A 129 8.85 -2.57 2.13
C SER A 129 8.69 -1.95 0.74
N GLU A 130 9.25 -0.76 0.58
CA GLU A 130 9.22 0.06 -0.63
C GLU A 130 9.83 -0.69 -1.81
N ASN A 131 10.95 -1.40 -1.59
CA ASN A 131 11.56 -2.28 -2.60
C ASN A 131 10.63 -3.41 -3.02
N ALA A 132 9.98 -4.11 -2.08
CA ALA A 132 9.09 -5.24 -2.41
C ALA A 132 7.87 -4.79 -3.23
N LEU A 133 7.29 -3.64 -2.85
CA LEU A 133 6.17 -3.00 -3.51
C LEU A 133 6.54 -2.57 -4.95
N LEU A 134 7.64 -1.83 -5.13
CA LEU A 134 8.14 -1.44 -6.46
C LEU A 134 8.49 -2.65 -7.33
N GLN A 135 9.12 -3.66 -6.73
CA GLN A 135 9.48 -4.91 -7.39
C GLN A 135 8.23 -5.64 -7.90
N HIS A 136 7.20 -5.78 -7.07
CA HIS A 136 5.97 -6.49 -7.45
C HIS A 136 5.17 -5.73 -8.50
N GLU A 137 5.12 -4.39 -8.44
CA GLU A 137 4.15 -3.58 -9.20
C GLU A 137 4.71 -2.96 -10.49
N PHE A 138 6.02 -2.76 -10.58
CA PHE A 138 6.63 -2.15 -11.76
C PHE A 138 7.67 -3.05 -12.45
N ALA A 139 8.45 -3.84 -11.71
CA ALA A 139 9.67 -4.44 -12.24
C ALA A 139 9.49 -5.24 -13.54
N GLY A 140 10.33 -4.96 -14.53
CA GLY A 140 10.35 -5.61 -15.83
C GLY A 140 9.14 -5.33 -16.73
N ARG A 141 8.10 -4.63 -16.26
CA ARG A 141 6.92 -4.29 -17.07
C ARG A 141 7.24 -3.23 -18.12
N THR A 142 6.44 -3.22 -19.18
CA THR A 142 6.37 -2.12 -20.15
C THR A 142 5.08 -1.36 -19.86
N TRP A 143 5.16 -0.03 -19.84
CA TRP A 143 3.99 0.85 -19.72
C TRP A 143 3.92 1.71 -20.98
N VAL A 144 2.70 2.00 -21.43
CA VAL A 144 2.44 2.79 -22.63
C VAL A 144 1.33 3.79 -22.36
N GLY A 145 1.29 4.86 -23.14
CA GLY A 145 0.25 5.89 -23.01
C GLY A 145 0.72 7.21 -23.59
N LYS A 146 0.59 8.30 -22.84
CA LYS A 146 0.90 9.67 -23.30
C LYS A 146 1.88 10.40 -22.37
N ILE A 147 2.58 11.37 -22.93
CA ILE A 147 3.49 12.30 -22.24
C ILE A 147 3.18 13.73 -22.68
N SER A 148 3.21 14.71 -21.76
CA SER A 148 3.04 16.12 -22.08
C SER A 148 4.14 16.62 -23.01
N THR A 149 3.77 17.30 -24.08
CA THR A 149 4.71 18.01 -24.94
C THR A 149 5.15 19.35 -24.33
N TYR A 150 6.37 19.79 -24.68
CA TYR A 150 6.94 21.06 -24.19
C TYR A 150 6.83 22.15 -25.25
N SER A 151 6.18 23.27 -24.92
CA SER A 151 5.96 24.40 -25.82
C SER A 151 5.85 25.71 -25.03
N GLY A 152 6.38 26.81 -25.56
CA GLY A 152 6.17 28.15 -24.98
C GLY A 152 6.75 28.38 -23.58
N GLY A 153 7.65 27.51 -23.10
CA GLY A 153 8.24 27.59 -21.77
C GLY A 153 7.57 26.70 -20.70
N SER A 154 6.58 25.88 -21.08
CA SER A 154 5.90 24.96 -20.17
C SER A 154 5.53 23.62 -20.82
N TYR A 155 5.12 22.67 -20.00
CA TYR A 155 4.51 21.41 -20.44
C TYR A 155 2.99 21.55 -20.49
N GLY A 156 2.38 21.07 -21.58
CA GLY A 156 0.92 21.05 -21.76
C GLY A 156 0.26 19.80 -21.20
N GLU A 157 -0.93 19.49 -21.73
CA GLU A 157 -1.62 18.21 -21.51
C GLU A 157 -0.85 17.02 -22.09
N ALA A 158 -1.08 15.81 -21.54
CA ALA A 158 -0.44 14.59 -22.02
C ALA A 158 -1.03 14.16 -23.38
N ASP A 159 -0.30 14.39 -24.47
CA ASP A 159 -0.77 14.19 -25.85
C ASP A 159 0.13 13.27 -26.71
N ALA A 160 1.44 13.32 -26.54
CA ALA A 160 2.38 12.54 -27.36
C ALA A 160 2.47 11.07 -26.92
N PRO A 161 2.39 10.07 -27.83
CA PRO A 161 2.51 8.67 -27.47
C PRO A 161 3.88 8.31 -26.87
N VAL A 162 3.89 7.65 -25.71
CA VAL A 162 5.11 7.25 -24.98
C VAL A 162 5.15 5.75 -24.69
N VAL A 163 6.37 5.20 -24.65
CA VAL A 163 6.66 3.82 -24.22
C VAL A 163 7.73 3.86 -23.14
N VAL A 164 7.40 3.36 -21.95
CA VAL A 164 8.29 3.27 -20.78
C VAL A 164 8.65 1.80 -20.53
N LYS A 165 9.93 1.53 -20.32
CA LYS A 165 10.41 0.25 -19.78
C LYS A 165 10.88 0.43 -18.35
N VAL A 166 10.39 -0.42 -17.45
CA VAL A 166 10.90 -0.51 -16.08
C VAL A 166 12.03 -1.52 -15.99
N ASP A 167 13.07 -1.19 -15.23
CA ASP A 167 14.13 -2.11 -14.83
C ASP A 167 13.59 -3.33 -14.07
N ARG A 168 14.38 -4.40 -14.01
CA ARG A 168 13.98 -5.67 -13.38
C ARG A 168 14.18 -5.71 -11.86
N GLN A 169 14.79 -4.69 -11.26
CA GLN A 169 15.15 -4.67 -9.84
C GLN A 169 14.92 -3.30 -9.20
N ALA A 170 14.11 -3.25 -8.14
CA ALA A 170 14.07 -2.11 -7.22
C ALA A 170 15.27 -2.13 -6.27
N LYS A 171 15.82 -0.96 -5.93
CA LYS A 171 16.96 -0.76 -5.01
C LYS A 171 16.76 0.54 -4.23
N ASN A 172 17.06 0.52 -2.94
CA ASN A 172 17.04 1.70 -2.05
C ASN A 172 15.75 2.54 -2.09
N GLY A 173 14.58 1.89 -2.27
CA GLY A 173 13.28 2.58 -2.32
C GLY A 173 12.91 3.15 -3.70
N ALA A 174 13.72 2.88 -4.73
CA ALA A 174 13.50 3.34 -6.10
C ALA A 174 13.63 2.21 -7.14
N ILE A 175 13.06 2.40 -8.33
CA ILE A 175 13.24 1.52 -9.49
C ILE A 175 13.47 2.34 -10.76
N GLY A 176 14.46 1.94 -11.56
CA GLY A 176 14.83 2.65 -12.79
C GLY A 176 13.81 2.47 -13.91
N VAL A 177 13.64 3.52 -14.72
CA VAL A 177 12.78 3.53 -15.90
C VAL A 177 13.48 4.20 -17.09
N THR A 178 13.17 3.73 -18.30
CA THR A 178 13.71 4.25 -19.56
C THR A 178 12.60 4.44 -20.59
N ILE A 179 12.53 5.61 -21.22
CA ILE A 179 11.61 5.90 -22.33
C ILE A 179 12.18 5.30 -23.62
N LEU A 180 11.57 4.21 -24.11
CA LEU A 180 12.07 3.44 -25.25
C LEU A 180 11.96 4.20 -26.58
N ASN A 181 10.91 5.01 -26.75
CA ASN A 181 10.69 5.82 -27.94
C ASN A 181 11.32 7.22 -27.86
N ALA A 182 12.24 7.46 -26.92
CA ALA A 182 12.87 8.76 -26.73
C ALA A 182 13.55 9.30 -28.01
N LYS A 183 14.39 8.48 -28.65
CA LYS A 183 15.20 8.88 -29.83
C LYS A 183 14.88 8.12 -31.12
N ARG A 184 14.07 7.06 -31.05
CA ARG A 184 13.76 6.17 -32.18
C ARG A 184 12.30 5.71 -32.13
N THR A 185 11.75 5.39 -33.29
CA THR A 185 10.46 4.69 -33.38
C THR A 185 10.61 3.27 -32.84
N VAL A 186 9.63 2.79 -32.08
CA VAL A 186 9.57 1.41 -31.56
C VAL A 186 8.22 0.78 -31.91
N LYS A 187 8.17 -0.55 -31.90
CA LYS A 187 6.91 -1.32 -32.00
C LYS A 187 6.72 -2.12 -30.72
N ILE A 188 5.52 -2.03 -30.15
CA ILE A 188 5.08 -2.76 -28.95
C ILE A 188 3.67 -3.25 -29.25
N ASP A 189 3.44 -4.56 -29.13
CA ASP A 189 2.13 -5.21 -29.29
C ASP A 189 1.37 -4.80 -30.56
N GLY A 190 2.10 -4.83 -31.69
CA GLY A 190 1.61 -4.44 -33.02
C GLY A 190 1.50 -2.93 -33.26
N ARG A 191 1.46 -2.10 -32.21
CA ARG A 191 1.37 -0.64 -32.30
C ARG A 191 2.74 -0.01 -32.53
N THR A 192 2.78 1.07 -33.32
CA THR A 192 4.00 1.83 -33.62
C THR A 192 4.01 3.14 -32.84
N TYR A 193 5.10 3.39 -32.10
CA TYR A 193 5.30 4.58 -31.28
C TYR A 193 6.48 5.37 -31.84
N HIS A 194 6.23 6.56 -32.36
CA HIS A 194 7.24 7.40 -33.02
C HIS A 194 8.25 8.01 -32.05
N ALA A 195 9.39 8.45 -32.58
CA ALA A 195 10.48 9.05 -31.80
C ALA A 195 10.07 10.41 -31.21
N LEU A 196 10.07 10.53 -29.88
CA LEU A 196 9.73 11.79 -29.18
C LEU A 196 10.68 12.94 -29.53
N SER A 197 11.98 12.66 -29.71
CA SER A 197 12.98 13.67 -30.10
C SER A 197 12.77 14.25 -31.50
N LYS A 198 11.85 13.69 -32.31
CA LYS A 198 11.44 14.23 -33.61
C LYS A 198 10.15 15.03 -33.54
N ASN A 199 9.46 15.05 -32.39
CA ASN A 199 8.34 15.96 -32.19
C ASN A 199 8.85 17.40 -32.14
N ARG A 200 8.16 18.32 -32.82
CA ARG A 200 8.41 19.77 -32.76
C ARG A 200 8.42 20.27 -31.31
N HIS A 201 7.57 19.68 -30.47
CA HIS A 201 7.40 19.97 -29.05
C HIS A 201 7.97 18.82 -28.20
N ASN A 202 9.26 18.50 -28.39
CA ASN A 202 9.94 17.38 -27.74
C ASN A 202 9.80 17.43 -26.20
N PRO A 203 9.23 16.39 -25.55
CA PRO A 203 8.99 16.35 -24.10
C PRO A 203 10.24 16.07 -23.25
N LEU A 204 11.40 15.85 -23.86
CA LEU A 204 12.65 15.55 -23.16
C LEU A 204 13.48 16.83 -22.97
N ARG A 205 12.96 17.75 -22.14
CA ARG A 205 13.53 19.11 -21.88
C ARG A 205 13.51 19.46 -20.39
N ASP A 206 14.12 20.58 -20.03
CA ASP A 206 14.05 21.20 -18.69
C ASP A 206 14.34 20.23 -17.53
N GLY A 207 15.44 19.49 -17.66
CA GLY A 207 15.88 18.47 -16.70
C GLY A 207 15.23 17.11 -16.87
N PHE A 208 14.08 16.99 -17.55
CA PHE A 208 13.49 15.70 -17.88
C PHE A 208 14.32 14.94 -18.92
N THR A 209 14.59 13.65 -18.68
CA THR A 209 15.44 12.84 -19.55
C THR A 209 14.77 11.52 -19.94
N ALA A 210 15.36 10.83 -20.91
CA ALA A 210 14.91 9.49 -21.31
C ALA A 210 15.14 8.40 -20.24
N ARG A 211 15.82 8.71 -19.13
CA ARG A 211 16.03 7.84 -17.97
C ARG A 211 15.57 8.57 -16.71
N SER A 212 14.91 7.84 -15.82
CA SER A 212 14.37 8.37 -14.56
C SER A 212 14.25 7.25 -13.54
N THR A 213 13.73 7.56 -12.35
CA THR A 213 13.37 6.59 -11.32
C THR A 213 11.92 6.79 -10.87
N ILE A 214 11.28 5.70 -10.47
CA ILE A 214 10.05 5.72 -9.69
C ILE A 214 10.44 5.44 -8.24
N GLU A 215 10.06 6.33 -7.34
CA GLU A 215 10.30 6.21 -5.89
C GLU A 215 8.97 6.35 -5.13
N ARG A 216 8.89 5.80 -3.92
CA ARG A 216 7.74 6.03 -3.03
C ARG A 216 8.11 7.05 -1.97
N VAL A 217 7.39 8.16 -1.93
CA VAL A 217 7.53 9.20 -0.92
C VAL A 217 6.33 9.10 0.03
N PRO A 218 6.54 8.80 1.32
CA PRO A 218 5.47 8.88 2.30
C PRO A 218 4.90 10.30 2.37
N SER A 219 3.58 10.43 2.15
CA SER A 219 2.77 11.66 2.12
C SER A 219 3.50 12.96 2.51
N MET A 220 3.79 13.84 1.53
CA MET A 220 4.14 15.23 1.81
C MET A 220 2.91 16.15 1.96
N HIS A 221 1.74 15.71 1.53
CA HIS A 221 0.57 16.59 1.35
C HIS A 221 -0.69 16.14 2.12
N THR A 222 -1.05 14.85 2.08
CA THR A 222 -2.25 14.34 2.77
C THR A 222 -2.00 12.97 3.37
N ALA A 223 -2.37 12.79 4.64
CA ALA A 223 -2.35 11.46 5.26
C ALA A 223 -3.10 10.44 4.37
N PHE A 224 -2.64 9.18 4.40
CA PHE A 224 -3.14 8.05 3.59
C PHE A 224 -2.78 8.06 2.10
N ASP A 225 -2.25 9.15 1.57
CA ASP A 225 -1.79 9.23 0.19
C ASP A 225 -0.26 9.09 0.14
N ASP A 226 0.22 7.84 0.23
CA ASP A 226 1.62 7.53 -0.08
C ASP A 226 1.86 7.70 -1.58
N GLU A 227 2.68 8.66 -1.96
CA GLU A 227 2.83 9.08 -3.35
C GLU A 227 3.90 8.26 -4.08
N MET A 228 3.57 7.82 -5.30
CA MET A 228 4.57 7.36 -6.25
C MET A 228 5.10 8.57 -7.03
N VAL A 229 6.35 8.92 -6.81
CA VAL A 229 7.01 10.05 -7.47
C VAL A 229 7.82 9.54 -8.65
N TRP A 230 7.62 10.17 -9.81
CA TRP A 230 8.53 10.03 -10.94
C TRP A 230 9.63 11.10 -10.79
N SER A 231 10.84 10.65 -10.49
CA SER A 231 12.00 11.51 -10.30
C SER A 231 12.91 11.43 -11.51
N TRP A 232 13.13 12.55 -12.20
CA TRP A 232 13.97 12.61 -13.41
C TRP A 232 15.29 13.35 -13.17
N GLY A 233 15.45 14.03 -12.03
CA GLY A 233 16.73 14.56 -11.56
C GLY A 233 16.67 15.03 -10.09
N PRO A 234 17.80 15.32 -9.44
CA PRO A 234 17.87 15.61 -8.00
C PRO A 234 17.05 16.80 -7.50
N SER A 235 16.62 17.69 -8.40
CA SER A 235 15.88 18.93 -8.09
C SER A 235 14.61 19.10 -8.92
N SER A 236 14.12 18.03 -9.56
CA SER A 236 12.98 18.10 -10.47
C SER A 236 12.32 16.73 -10.58
N SER A 237 11.07 16.67 -10.13
CA SER A 237 10.24 15.47 -10.00
C SER A 237 8.77 15.82 -10.22
N GLY A 238 7.95 14.79 -10.45
CA GLY A 238 6.51 14.90 -10.74
C GLY A 238 5.74 13.79 -10.05
N MET A 239 4.53 14.07 -9.61
CA MET A 239 3.84 13.23 -8.63
C MET A 239 2.69 12.43 -9.25
N GLY A 240 2.59 11.17 -8.85
CA GLY A 240 1.64 10.19 -9.35
C GLY A 240 0.22 10.33 -8.82
N GLU A 241 -0.52 11.41 -9.10
CA GLU A 241 -1.97 11.45 -8.80
C GLU A 241 -2.73 10.42 -9.67
N GLY A 242 -2.74 9.15 -9.24
CA GLY A 242 -3.45 8.12 -9.99
C GLY A 242 -3.17 6.69 -9.53
N PHE A 243 -1.93 6.36 -9.18
CA PHE A 243 -1.53 5.01 -8.78
C PHE A 243 -0.66 5.03 -7.53
N PHE A 244 -1.26 4.61 -6.43
CA PHE A 244 -0.56 4.31 -5.19
C PHE A 244 -0.75 2.81 -4.97
N PRO A 245 0.28 1.99 -5.23
CA PRO A 245 0.18 0.56 -4.97
C PRO A 245 0.05 0.39 -3.46
N SER A 246 -1.16 0.04 -3.07
CA SER A 246 -1.58 -0.09 -1.69
C SER A 246 -1.67 -1.58 -1.34
N VAL A 247 -1.77 -1.91 -0.06
CA VAL A 247 -2.01 -3.30 0.36
C VAL A 247 -3.22 -3.95 -0.37
N PRO A 248 -4.34 -3.24 -0.61
CA PRO A 248 -5.42 -3.71 -1.50
C PRO A 248 -5.02 -4.00 -2.95
N THR A 249 -4.06 -3.27 -3.51
CA THR A 249 -3.45 -3.55 -4.83
C THR A 249 -2.73 -4.90 -4.78
N LEU A 250 -1.93 -5.16 -3.74
CA LEU A 250 -1.09 -6.35 -3.60
C LEU A 250 -1.87 -7.67 -3.43
N PHE A 251 -3.15 -7.62 -3.04
CA PHE A 251 -4.04 -8.80 -3.02
C PHE A 251 -5.17 -8.75 -4.06
N GLY A 252 -5.06 -7.87 -5.06
CA GLY A 252 -5.93 -7.85 -6.25
C GLY A 252 -7.34 -7.34 -6.00
N LYS A 253 -7.51 -6.37 -5.10
CA LYS A 253 -8.82 -5.77 -4.75
C LYS A 253 -8.90 -4.25 -4.98
N ASP A 254 -7.82 -3.64 -5.47
CA ASP A 254 -7.82 -2.28 -5.98
C ASP A 254 -8.23 -2.24 -7.47
N PRO A 255 -9.38 -1.65 -7.84
CA PRO A 255 -9.80 -1.55 -9.24
C PRO A 255 -8.92 -0.61 -10.08
N LYS A 256 -8.13 0.28 -9.45
CA LYS A 256 -7.19 1.19 -10.13
C LYS A 256 -5.79 0.59 -10.31
N ALA A 257 -5.58 -0.68 -9.96
CA ALA A 257 -4.28 -1.37 -9.95
C ALA A 257 -3.51 -1.44 -11.31
N ARG A 258 -4.13 -1.03 -12.42
CA ARG A 258 -3.60 -1.19 -13.79
C ARG A 258 -3.34 0.14 -14.53
N THR A 259 -3.76 1.25 -13.95
CA THR A 259 -3.68 2.61 -14.51
C THR A 259 -2.79 3.48 -13.64
N TRP A 260 -1.87 4.23 -14.24
CA TRP A 260 -1.01 5.18 -13.54
C TRP A 260 -0.93 6.52 -14.26
N GLU A 261 -1.42 7.53 -13.57
CA GLU A 261 -1.33 8.93 -13.96
C GLU A 261 -0.28 9.62 -13.07
N VAL A 262 0.59 10.40 -13.71
CA VAL A 262 1.58 11.31 -13.10
C VAL A 262 1.26 12.69 -13.61
N ILE A 263 0.81 13.56 -12.70
CA ILE A 263 0.40 14.92 -13.02
C ILE A 263 1.59 15.86 -12.75
N GLN A 264 1.59 17.01 -13.42
CA GLN A 264 2.57 18.07 -13.19
C GLN A 264 2.44 18.62 -11.77
N HIS A 265 3.35 18.19 -10.89
CA HIS A 265 3.45 18.72 -9.54
C HIS A 265 4.92 18.92 -9.16
N GLY A 266 5.27 20.11 -8.70
CA GLY A 266 6.62 20.46 -8.24
C GLY A 266 7.01 21.88 -8.65
N THR A 267 7.69 22.59 -7.75
CA THR A 267 8.35 23.87 -8.03
C THR A 267 9.87 23.70 -7.91
N PRO A 268 10.69 24.43 -8.71
CA PRO A 268 10.34 25.43 -9.70
C PRO A 268 10.13 24.89 -11.14
N THR A 269 10.48 23.62 -11.41
CA THR A 269 10.33 22.99 -12.72
C THR A 269 9.60 21.66 -12.61
N SER A 270 8.30 21.66 -12.89
CA SER A 270 7.55 20.45 -13.22
C SER A 270 7.97 19.96 -14.61
N GLY A 271 8.26 18.67 -14.72
CA GLY A 271 8.48 17.97 -15.98
C GLY A 271 7.16 17.68 -16.69
N PRO A 272 7.14 16.82 -17.71
CA PRO A 272 5.90 16.46 -18.38
C PRO A 272 4.97 15.63 -17.47
N ALA A 273 3.66 15.79 -17.63
CA ALA A 273 2.72 14.79 -17.13
C ALA A 273 2.83 13.50 -17.95
N LEU A 274 2.40 12.38 -17.35
CA LEU A 274 2.35 11.06 -17.97
C LEU A 274 0.99 10.41 -17.66
N ASP A 275 0.30 9.93 -18.69
CA ASP A 275 -0.83 9.00 -18.56
C ASP A 275 -0.34 7.64 -19.05
N LEU A 276 -0.25 6.66 -18.16
CA LEU A 276 0.35 5.34 -18.41
C LEU A 276 -0.59 4.21 -18.01
N HIS A 277 -0.71 3.22 -18.89
CA HIS A 277 -1.29 1.92 -18.58
C HIS A 277 -0.27 0.81 -18.85
N ARG A 278 -0.45 -0.32 -18.17
CA ARG A 278 0.33 -1.53 -18.47
C ARG A 278 0.03 -1.96 -19.90
N ALA A 279 1.09 -2.23 -20.68
CA ALA A 279 0.97 -2.86 -22.00
C ALA A 279 0.51 -4.32 -21.85
#